data_AF-F8NLS3-F1
#
_entry.id   AF-F8NLS3-F1
#
_cell.length_a   1.000
_cell.length_b   1.000
_cell.length_c   1.000
_cell.angle_alpha   90.00
_cell.angle_beta   90.00
_cell.angle_gamma   90.00
#
_symmetry.space_group_name_H-M   'P 1'
#
loop_
_entity.id
_entity.type
_entity.pdbx_description
1 polymer ?
#
loop_
_entity_poly.entity_id
_entity_poly.type
_entity_poly.pdbx_seq_one_letter_code
_entity_poly.pdbx_strand_id
1 'polypeptide(L)'
;MKVASADDKMVTIGFLWYMIQDFKYCANLMLFDTERSKKATTSAIYEELAAKIGRDAGYAVDMLKTCTDPSTLNIPDWVVLGAGSEDAVTNYSSFQVNTAKCITGSVG
;
A
#
# COMPACT_ATOMS: atom_id res chain seq x y z
N MET A 1 20.36 -20.06 -17.68
CA MET A 1 18.94 -19.73 -17.47
C MET A 1 18.58 -18.68 -18.50
N LYS A 2 17.77 -19.03 -19.52
CA LYS A 2 17.07 -18.11 -20.42
C LYS A 2 15.59 -18.41 -20.15
N VAL A 3 14.89 -17.70 -19.27
CA VAL A 3 14.49 -16.27 -19.23
C VAL A 3 13.43 -15.97 -20.28
N ALA A 4 12.21 -15.84 -19.75
CA ALA A 4 10.91 -15.40 -20.28
C ALA A 4 10.42 -15.95 -21.64
N SER A 5 9.21 -16.52 -21.63
CA SER A 5 8.38 -16.63 -22.84
C SER A 5 6.89 -16.62 -22.51
N ALA A 6 6.27 -15.44 -22.71
CA ALA A 6 4.93 -15.19 -23.26
C ALA A 6 4.79 -13.65 -23.31
N ASP A 7 5.38 -13.06 -24.35
CA ASP A 7 5.57 -11.62 -24.60
C ASP A 7 6.12 -10.80 -23.42
N ASP A 8 7.45 -10.66 -23.36
CA ASP A 8 8.19 -9.84 -22.38
C ASP A 8 7.62 -8.43 -22.19
N LYS A 9 6.99 -7.88 -23.24
CA LYS A 9 6.29 -6.60 -23.18
C LYS A 9 5.07 -6.64 -22.25
N MET A 10 4.26 -7.70 -22.29
CA MET A 10 3.10 -7.86 -21.41
C MET A 10 3.52 -8.10 -19.96
N VAL A 11 4.58 -8.88 -19.76
CA VAL A 11 5.18 -9.06 -18.42
C VAL A 11 5.66 -7.73 -17.85
N THR A 12 6.36 -6.93 -18.65
CA THR A 12 6.85 -5.61 -18.23
C THR A 12 5.70 -4.66 -17.91
N ILE A 13 4.68 -4.58 -18.79
CA ILE A 13 3.49 -3.73 -18.56
C ILE A 13 2.77 -4.16 -17.27
N GLY A 14 2.56 -5.46 -17.08
CA GLY A 14 1.93 -6.00 -15.88
C GLY A 14 2.72 -5.68 -14.61
N PHE A 15 4.05 -5.76 -14.66
CA PHE A 15 4.91 -5.40 -13.55
C PHE A 15 4.84 -3.91 -13.22
N LEU A 16 4.90 -3.02 -14.22
CA LEU A 16 4.77 -1.58 -14.00
C LEU A 16 3.40 -1.24 -13.39
N TRP A 17 2.34 -1.88 -13.86
CA TRP A 17 1.00 -1.71 -13.29
C TRP A 17 0.91 -2.22 -11.85
N TYR A 18 1.50 -3.39 -11.57
CA TYR A 18 1.60 -3.93 -10.22
C TYR A 18 2.29 -2.93 -9.27
N MET A 19 3.39 -2.30 -9.68
CA MET A 19 4.11 -1.33 -8.84
C MET A 19 3.26 -0.10 -8.51
N ILE A 20 2.44 0.37 -9.45
CA ILE A 20 1.48 1.46 -9.19
C ILE A 20 0.43 1.01 -8.16
N GLN A 21 -0.10 -0.20 -8.29
CA GLN A 21 -1.09 -0.75 -7.37
C GLN A 21 -0.52 -1.00 -5.96
N ASP A 22 0.75 -1.42 -5.87
CA ASP A 22 1.44 -1.63 -4.60
C ASP A 22 1.69 -0.29 -3.86
N PHE A 23 2.05 0.78 -4.59
CA PHE A 23 2.06 2.13 -4.03
C PHE A 23 0.70 2.51 -3.41
N LYS A 24 -0.43 2.23 -4.09
CA LYS A 24 -1.77 2.50 -3.57
C LYS A 24 -2.08 1.65 -2.33
N TYR A 25 -1.63 0.41 -2.32
CA TYR A 25 -1.76 -0.46 -1.15
C TYR A 25 -0.98 0.08 0.06
N CYS A 26 0.29 0.46 -0.12
CA CYS A 26 1.09 1.08 0.94
C CYS A 26 0.44 2.35 1.49
N ALA A 27 -0.16 3.16 0.62
CA ALA A 27 -0.91 4.34 1.05
C ALA A 27 -2.10 3.97 1.99
N ASN A 28 -2.78 2.86 1.72
CA ASN A 28 -3.89 2.39 2.54
C ASN A 28 -3.47 1.77 3.89
N LEU A 29 -2.23 1.25 4.01
CA LEU A 29 -1.72 0.73 5.29
C LEU A 29 -1.72 1.81 6.38
N MET A 30 -1.39 3.05 6.03
CA MET A 30 -1.49 4.19 6.94
C MET A 30 -2.91 4.37 7.50
N LEU A 31 -3.94 4.20 6.65
CA LEU A 31 -5.33 4.28 7.10
C LEU A 31 -5.68 3.13 8.05
N PHE A 32 -5.23 1.93 7.75
CA PHE A 32 -5.42 0.76 8.61
C PHE A 32 -4.81 0.96 10.00
N ASP A 33 -3.55 1.35 10.09
CA ASP A 33 -2.90 1.55 11.39
C ASP A 33 -3.40 2.81 12.11
N THR A 34 -3.90 3.82 11.38
CA THR A 34 -4.63 4.95 11.96
C THR A 34 -5.93 4.51 12.62
N GLU A 35 -6.71 3.64 11.99
CA GLU A 35 -7.95 3.13 12.59
C GLU A 35 -7.67 2.27 13.83
N ARG A 36 -6.55 1.54 13.85
CA ARG A 36 -6.11 0.79 15.02
C ARG A 36 -5.63 1.71 16.14
N SER A 37 -4.88 2.77 15.83
CA SER A 37 -4.32 3.66 16.86
C SER A 37 -5.41 4.39 17.63
N LYS A 38 -6.50 4.80 16.96
CA LYS A 38 -7.69 5.39 17.59
C LYS A 38 -8.35 4.50 18.65
N LYS A 39 -8.06 3.20 18.64
CA LYS A 39 -8.61 2.20 19.56
C LYS A 39 -7.58 1.64 20.54
N ALA A 40 -6.36 2.18 20.54
CA ALA A 40 -5.33 1.76 21.48
C ALA A 40 -5.81 1.97 22.92
N THR A 41 -5.71 0.93 23.73
CA THR A 41 -6.09 0.96 25.16
C THR A 41 -4.94 1.34 26.09
N THR A 42 -3.73 1.45 25.54
CA THR A 42 -2.52 1.83 26.27
C THR A 42 -1.66 2.77 25.43
N SER A 43 -0.85 3.60 26.09
CA SER A 43 0.10 4.49 25.41
C SER A 43 1.13 3.70 24.59
N ALA A 44 1.61 2.57 25.10
CA ALA A 44 2.57 1.73 24.39
C ALA A 44 2.02 1.21 23.05
N ILE A 45 0.77 0.75 23.01
CA ILE A 45 0.11 0.32 21.75
C ILE A 45 -0.08 1.52 20.81
N TYR A 46 -0.46 2.68 21.35
CA TYR A 46 -0.62 3.89 20.55
C TYR A 46 0.69 4.33 19.91
N GLU A 47 1.78 4.39 20.69
CA GLU A 47 3.12 4.75 20.23
C GLU A 47 3.66 3.78 19.17
N GLU A 48 3.44 2.48 19.34
CA GLU A 48 3.82 1.48 18.34
C GLU A 48 3.09 1.72 17.02
N LEU A 49 1.77 1.95 17.07
CA LEU A 49 0.95 2.19 15.87
C LEU A 49 1.29 3.53 15.21
N ALA A 50 1.56 4.58 16.00
CA ALA A 50 2.05 5.85 15.48
C ALA A 50 3.38 5.68 14.74
N ALA A 51 4.30 4.89 15.30
CA ALA A 51 5.56 4.57 14.63
C ALA A 51 5.36 3.72 13.36
N LYS A 52 4.36 2.82 13.33
CA LYS A 52 4.00 2.07 12.11
C LYS A 52 3.49 2.99 11.01
N ILE A 53 2.56 3.90 11.32
CA ILE A 53 2.05 4.90 10.36
C ILE A 53 3.21 5.69 9.75
N GLY A 54 4.18 6.12 10.56
CA GLY A 54 5.37 6.81 10.06
C GLY A 54 6.22 5.97 9.11
N ARG A 55 6.40 4.67 9.41
CA ARG A 55 7.11 3.74 8.50
C ARG A 55 6.34 3.49 7.22
N ASP A 56 5.02 3.32 7.28
CA ASP A 56 4.18 3.08 6.11
C ASP A 56 4.17 4.30 5.18
N ALA A 57 4.17 5.51 5.76
CA ALA A 57 4.36 6.75 5.00
C ALA A 57 5.72 6.77 4.29
N GLY A 58 6.79 6.36 4.97
CA GLY A 58 8.12 6.22 4.37
C GLY A 58 8.13 5.22 3.21
N TYR A 59 7.54 4.04 3.40
CA TYR A 59 7.41 3.04 2.34
C TYR A 59 6.63 3.56 1.13
N ALA A 60 5.52 4.28 1.34
CA ALA A 60 4.77 4.87 0.23
C ALA A 60 5.60 5.89 -0.57
N VAL A 61 6.43 6.70 0.11
CA VAL A 61 7.37 7.61 -0.55
C VAL A 61 8.43 6.84 -1.35
N ASP A 62 9.01 5.79 -0.76
CA ASP A 62 10.03 4.97 -1.42
C ASP A 62 9.46 4.21 -2.64
N MET A 63 8.21 3.76 -2.56
CA MET A 63 7.51 3.14 -3.68
C MET A 63 7.22 4.13 -4.80
N LEU A 64 6.75 5.34 -4.48
CA LEU A 64 6.58 6.39 -5.48
C LEU A 64 7.91 6.74 -6.15
N LYS A 65 8.99 6.84 -5.37
CA LYS A 65 10.34 7.06 -5.90
C LYS A 65 10.77 5.91 -6.81
N THR A 66 10.56 4.67 -6.40
CA THR A 66 10.88 3.49 -7.22
C THR A 66 10.14 3.49 -8.55
N CYS A 67 8.87 3.93 -8.56
CA CYS A 67 8.09 4.09 -9.79
C CYS A 67 8.60 5.23 -10.68
N THR A 68 9.01 6.36 -10.09
CA THR A 68 9.27 7.61 -10.83
C THR A 68 10.75 7.86 -11.17
N ASP A 69 11.68 7.17 -10.50
CA ASP A 69 13.11 7.35 -10.73
C ASP A 69 13.47 6.98 -12.20
N PRO A 70 14.11 7.90 -12.95
CA PRO A 70 14.51 7.65 -14.33
C PRO A 70 15.50 6.51 -14.51
N SER A 71 16.22 6.13 -13.45
CA SER A 71 17.15 5.00 -13.44
C SER A 71 16.48 3.65 -13.16
N THR A 72 15.19 3.63 -12.79
CA THR A 72 14.42 2.42 -12.50
C THR A 72 13.27 2.24 -13.51
N LEU A 73 12.04 2.59 -13.13
CA LEU A 73 10.80 2.33 -13.86
C LEU A 73 10.36 3.54 -14.69
N ASN A 74 10.85 4.75 -14.36
CA ASN A 74 10.64 5.99 -15.10
C ASN A 74 9.16 6.26 -15.48
N ILE A 75 8.23 5.90 -14.59
CA ILE A 75 6.81 6.18 -14.75
C ILE A 75 6.59 7.64 -14.32
N PRO A 76 5.92 8.49 -15.13
CA PRO A 76 5.62 9.85 -14.70
C PRO A 76 4.81 9.86 -13.39
N ASP A 77 5.17 10.75 -12.46
CA ASP A 77 4.55 10.86 -11.13
C ASP A 77 3.02 11.03 -11.19
N TRP A 78 2.54 11.87 -12.11
CA TRP A 78 1.12 12.10 -12.32
C TRP A 78 0.37 10.84 -12.82
N VAL A 79 1.06 9.90 -13.48
CA VAL A 79 0.47 8.60 -13.85
C VAL A 79 0.30 7.74 -12.60
N VAL A 80 1.33 7.64 -11.75
CA VAL A 80 1.29 6.86 -10.51
C VAL A 80 0.25 7.42 -9.53
N LEU A 81 0.29 8.74 -9.31
CA LEU A 81 -0.61 9.44 -8.40
C LEU A 81 -2.04 9.47 -8.93
N GLY A 82 -2.22 9.67 -10.25
CA GLY A 82 -3.53 9.73 -10.90
C GLY A 82 -4.19 8.38 -11.17
N ALA A 83 -3.45 7.27 -11.09
CA ALA A 83 -4.02 5.94 -11.30
C ALA A 83 -5.10 5.60 -10.26
N GLY A 84 -6.18 4.97 -10.72
CA GLY A 84 -7.18 4.33 -9.88
C GLY A 84 -6.63 3.06 -9.22
N SER A 85 -7.22 2.69 -8.09
CA SER A 85 -6.95 1.39 -7.47
C SER A 85 -7.76 0.31 -8.15
N GLU A 86 -7.13 -0.85 -8.40
CA GLU A 86 -7.82 -2.05 -8.85
C GLU A 86 -8.76 -2.58 -7.77
N ASP A 87 -9.78 -3.34 -8.18
CA ASP A 87 -10.76 -3.94 -7.28
C ASP A 87 -10.09 -4.82 -6.21
N ALA A 88 -9.04 -5.56 -6.58
CA ALA A 88 -8.30 -6.41 -5.65
C ALA A 88 -7.66 -5.59 -4.51
N VAL A 89 -6.98 -4.49 -4.84
CA VAL A 89 -6.36 -3.59 -3.86
C VAL A 89 -7.42 -2.94 -2.99
N THR A 90 -8.49 -2.45 -3.61
CA THR A 90 -9.61 -1.80 -2.92
C THR A 90 -10.28 -2.75 -1.94
N ASN A 91 -10.63 -3.96 -2.37
CA ASN A 91 -11.30 -4.96 -1.56
C ASN A 91 -10.41 -5.43 -0.40
N TYR A 92 -9.13 -5.69 -0.66
CA TYR A 92 -8.21 -6.14 0.38
C TYR A 92 -7.96 -5.05 1.43
N SER A 93 -7.69 -3.82 0.99
CA SER A 93 -7.50 -2.67 1.89
C SER A 93 -8.76 -2.39 2.71
N SER A 94 -9.93 -2.46 2.07
CA SER A 94 -11.23 -2.27 2.75
C SER A 94 -11.47 -3.35 3.80
N PHE A 95 -11.14 -4.61 3.50
CA PHE A 95 -11.21 -5.69 4.48
C PHE A 95 -10.34 -5.38 5.71
N GLN A 96 -9.06 -5.03 5.52
CA GLN A 96 -8.16 -4.71 6.63
C GLN A 96 -8.70 -3.55 7.49
N VAL A 97 -9.10 -2.45 6.85
CA VAL A 97 -9.64 -1.27 7.53
C VAL A 97 -10.94 -1.59 8.25
N ASN A 98 -11.86 -2.33 7.63
CA ASN A 98 -13.12 -2.71 8.27
C ASN A 98 -12.89 -3.62 9.47
N THR A 99 -11.97 -4.58 9.37
CA THR A 99 -11.58 -5.39 10.52
C THR A 99 -11.01 -4.53 11.65
N ALA A 100 -10.13 -3.58 11.36
CA ALA A 100 -9.64 -2.62 12.37
C ALA A 100 -10.78 -1.82 13.01
N LYS A 101 -11.76 -1.37 12.20
CA LYS A 101 -12.96 -0.65 12.66
C LYS A 101 -13.95 -1.54 13.42
N CYS A 102 -13.92 -2.86 13.26
CA CYS A 102 -14.84 -3.77 13.95
C CYS A 102 -14.32 -4.33 15.29
N ILE A 103 -13.07 -4.07 15.71
CA ILE A 103 -12.50 -4.53 17.01
C ILE A 103 -13.18 -3.88 18.25
N THR A 104 -14.38 -3.31 18.12
CA THR A 104 -15.21 -2.86 19.26
C THR A 104 -16.52 -3.65 19.25
N GLY A 105 -16.54 -4.78 19.96
CA GLY A 105 -17.78 -5.45 20.36
C GLY A 105 -17.89 -6.93 19.98
N SER A 106 -17.23 -7.81 20.74
CA SER A 106 -17.64 -9.22 20.97
C SER A 106 -16.73 -9.84 22.06
N VAL A 107 -16.80 -9.28 23.26
CA VAL A 107 -16.47 -10.00 24.50
C VAL A 107 -17.46 -9.50 25.52
N GLY A 108 -18.59 -10.22 25.59
CA GLY A 108 -19.72 -10.00 26.47
C GLY A 108 -20.66 -11.18 26.30
#